data_AF-A0A1Y5S9J0-F1
#
_entry.id   AF-A0A1Y5S9J0-F1
#
_cell.length_a   1.000
_cell.length_b   1.000
_cell.length_c   1.000
_cell.angle_alpha   90.00
_cell.angle_beta   90.00
_cell.angle_gamma   90.00
#
_symmetry.space_group_name_H-M   'P 1'
#
loop_
_entity.id
_entity.type
_entity.pdbx_description
1 polymer ?
#
loop_
_entity_poly.entity_id
_entity_poly.type
_entity_poly.pdbx_seq_one_letter_code
_entity_poly.pdbx_strand_id
1 'polypeptide(L)'
;MESYLLPADELALIRAKKRKLSDRERQLRDGFLTGRLNPVGLDASVEVKVTRQRLLRKEMLPPEIRNNPQFWDTREVTSVVLRKVGARGALPTPQQAADPRGEWSGSRT
;
A
#
# COMPACT_ATOMS: atom_id res chain seq x y z
N MET A 1 -12.05 31.24 -0.51
CA MET A 1 -10.67 31.17 -1.02
C MET A 1 -10.26 29.71 -1.01
N GLU A 2 -10.37 29.03 -2.15
CA GLU A 2 -9.85 27.67 -2.29
C GLU A 2 -8.32 27.74 -2.23
N SER A 3 -7.72 27.17 -1.19
CA SER A 3 -6.26 27.01 -1.17
C SER A 3 -5.91 25.96 -2.21
N TYR A 4 -5.37 26.36 -3.36
CA TYR A 4 -4.83 25.42 -4.34
C TYR A 4 -3.58 24.75 -3.76
N LEU A 5 -3.79 23.64 -3.05
CA LEU A 5 -2.73 22.70 -2.74
C LEU A 5 -2.28 22.05 -4.04
N LEU A 6 -0.97 21.84 -4.20
CA LEU A 6 -0.49 20.98 -5.26
C LEU A 6 -1.07 19.57 -5.06
N PRO A 7 -1.47 18.84 -6.12
CA PRO A 7 -2.09 17.51 -5.97
C PRO A 7 -1.24 16.53 -5.15
N ALA A 8 0.09 16.66 -5.20
CA ALA A 8 1.00 15.85 -4.38
C ALA A 8 0.89 16.17 -2.88
N ASP A 9 0.77 17.45 -2.52
CA ASP A 9 0.61 17.91 -1.14
C ASP A 9 -0.79 17.56 -0.60
N GLU A 10 -1.81 17.71 -1.43
CA GLU A 10 -3.17 17.24 -1.11
C GLU A 10 -3.17 15.74 -0.84
N LEU A 11 -2.55 14.94 -1.71
CA LEU A 11 -2.45 13.50 -1.52
C LEU A 11 -1.68 13.15 -0.24
N ALA A 12 -0.61 13.88 0.09
CA ALA A 12 0.13 13.72 1.33
C ALA A 12 -0.74 14.01 2.56
N LEU A 13 -1.52 15.09 2.52
CA LEU A 13 -2.46 15.46 3.58
C LEU A 13 -3.53 14.38 3.77
N ILE A 14 -4.13 13.89 2.69
CA ILE A 14 -5.14 12.82 2.73
C ILE A 14 -4.55 11.54 3.31
N ARG A 15 -3.35 11.13 2.87
CA ARG A 15 -2.69 9.92 3.40
C ARG A 15 -2.34 10.07 4.88
N ALA A 16 -1.95 11.26 5.34
CA ALA A 16 -1.72 11.52 6.75
C ALA A 16 -3.01 11.39 7.58
N LYS A 17 -4.13 11.94 7.09
CA LYS A 17 -5.44 11.79 7.73
C LYS A 17 -5.89 10.32 7.77
N LYS A 18 -5.79 9.61 6.64
CA LYS A 18 -6.10 8.17 6.56
C LYS A 18 -5.27 7.38 7.57
N ARG A 19 -3.97 7.64 7.67
CA ARG A 19 -3.08 6.96 8.63
C ARG A 19 -3.57 7.14 10.07
N LYS A 20 -3.87 8.37 10.49
CA LYS A 20 -4.39 8.63 11.85
C LYS A 20 -5.68 7.87 12.14
N LEU A 21 -6.62 7.87 11.17
CA LEU A 21 -7.88 7.15 11.31
C LEU A 21 -7.66 5.63 11.36
N SER A 22 -6.82 5.09 10.49
CA SER A 22 -6.46 3.67 10.48
C SER A 22 -5.73 3.23 11.75
N ASP A 23 -4.90 4.09 12.34
CA ASP A 23 -4.23 3.81 13.62
C ASP A 23 -5.26 3.74 14.75
N ARG A 24 -6.23 4.66 14.77
CA ARG A 24 -7.33 4.63 15.75
C ARG A 24 -8.24 3.42 15.55
N GLU A 25 -8.60 3.12 14.31
CA GLU A 25 -9.38 1.93 13.95
C GLU A 25 -8.68 0.65 14.43
N ARG A 26 -7.36 0.53 14.22
CA ARG A 26 -6.57 -0.60 14.69
C ARG A 26 -6.65 -0.77 16.20
N GLN A 27 -6.53 0.32 16.97
CA GLN A 27 -6.67 0.27 18.43
C GLN A 27 -8.05 -0.21 18.87
N LEU A 28 -9.11 0.31 18.24
CA LEU A 28 -10.49 -0.11 18.53
C LEU A 28 -10.69 -1.59 18.20
N ARG A 29 -10.24 -2.02 17.02
CA ARG A 29 -10.30 -3.42 16.58
C ARG A 29 -9.58 -4.34 17.56
N ASP A 30 -8.38 -3.98 18.01
CA ASP A 30 -7.65 -4.76 19.02
C ASP A 30 -8.43 -4.85 20.34
N GLY A 31 -9.02 -3.75 20.79
CA GLY A 31 -9.89 -3.73 21.97
C GLY A 31 -11.11 -4.64 21.84
N PHE A 32 -11.75 -4.70 20.68
CA PHE A 32 -12.88 -5.61 20.43
C PHE A 32 -12.44 -7.07 20.33
N LEU A 33 -11.34 -7.36 19.62
CA LEU A 33 -10.81 -8.73 19.48
C LEU A 33 -10.34 -9.31 20.81
N THR A 34 -9.82 -8.47 21.71
CA THR A 34 -9.40 -8.87 23.07
C THR A 34 -10.54 -8.87 24.08
N GLY A 35 -11.76 -8.47 23.69
CA GLY A 35 -12.93 -8.41 24.57
C GLY A 35 -12.89 -7.30 25.61
N ARG A 36 -12.00 -6.30 25.47
CA ARG A 36 -11.85 -5.19 26.43
C ARG A 36 -12.85 -4.04 26.23
N LEU A 37 -13.48 -3.98 25.06
CA LEU A 37 -14.43 -2.92 24.69
C LEU A 37 -15.86 -3.46 24.60
N ASN A 38 -16.83 -2.63 24.97
CA ASN A 38 -18.25 -2.96 24.82
C ASN A 38 -18.63 -2.99 23.33
N PRO A 39 -19.11 -4.12 22.80
CA PRO A 39 -19.45 -4.26 21.38
C PRO A 39 -20.74 -3.51 20.97
N VAL A 40 -21.53 -2.98 21.89
CA VAL A 40 -22.80 -2.29 21.58
C VAL A 40 -22.69 -0.81 21.94
N GLY A 41 -22.92 0.06 20.94
CA GLY A 41 -23.08 1.50 21.09
C GLY A 41 -24.52 1.94 20.80
N LEU A 42 -24.74 3.26 20.77
CA LEU A 42 -26.06 3.85 20.51
C LEU A 42 -26.50 3.67 19.05
N ASP A 43 -25.57 3.83 18.11
CA ASP A 43 -25.86 3.82 16.67
C ASP A 43 -25.36 2.55 15.95
N ALA A 44 -24.53 1.73 16.60
CA ALA A 44 -23.87 0.58 15.97
C ALA A 44 -23.50 -0.52 16.97
N SER A 45 -23.39 -1.76 16.48
CA SER A 45 -22.84 -2.89 17.22
C SER A 45 -21.70 -3.58 16.44
N VAL A 46 -20.81 -4.26 17.16
CA VAL A 46 -19.62 -4.93 16.63
C VAL A 46 -19.71 -6.42 16.90
N GLU A 47 -19.63 -7.23 15.84
CA GLU A 47 -19.59 -8.69 15.92
C GLU A 47 -18.20 -9.22 15.54
N VAL A 48 -17.63 -10.10 16.36
CA VAL A 48 -16.35 -10.76 16.07
C VAL A 48 -16.60 -12.11 15.41
N LYS A 49 -16.52 -12.15 14.08
CA LYS A 49 -16.64 -13.38 13.31
C LYS A 49 -15.28 -14.05 13.11
N VAL A 50 -15.17 -15.31 13.54
CA VAL A 50 -13.99 -16.15 13.27
C VAL A 50 -14.25 -17.00 12.05
N THR A 51 -13.45 -16.82 10.99
CA THR A 51 -13.49 -17.66 9.79
C THR A 51 -12.19 -18.43 9.66
N ARG A 52 -12.28 -19.74 9.41
CA ARG A 52 -11.12 -20.59 9.13
C ARG A 52 -10.97 -20.75 7.63
N GLN A 53 -9.78 -20.49 7.12
CA GLN A 53 -9.44 -20.67 5.71
C GLN A 53 -8.32 -21.69 5.58
N ARG A 54 -8.41 -22.55 4.57
CA ARG A 54 -7.32 -23.46 4.22
C ARG A 54 -6.21 -22.62 3.57
N LEU A 55 -5.00 -22.70 4.12
CA LEU A 55 -3.82 -22.05 3.55
C LEU A 55 -2.98 -23.09 2.82
N LEU A 56 -2.58 -22.77 1.59
CA LEU A 56 -1.62 -23.59 0.86
C LEU A 56 -0.23 -23.36 1.45
N ARG A 57 0.37 -24.42 1.98
CA ARG A 57 1.76 -24.45 2.44
C ARG A 57 2.68 -24.60 1.24
N LYS A 58 3.00 -23.48 0.58
CA LYS A 58 3.82 -23.46 -0.65
C LYS A 58 5.18 -24.13 -0.48
N GLU A 59 5.74 -24.08 0.73
CA GLU A 59 6.99 -24.73 1.10
C GLU A 59 6.93 -26.26 1.14
N MET A 60 5.72 -26.82 1.26
CA MET A 60 5.46 -28.26 1.22
C MET A 60 5.08 -28.76 -0.18
N LEU A 61 5.07 -27.88 -1.18
CA LEU A 61 4.85 -28.30 -2.56
C LEU A 61 6.07 -29.10 -3.05
N PRO A 62 5.84 -30.16 -3.85
CA PRO A 62 6.93 -30.85 -4.54
C PRO A 62 7.77 -29.85 -5.36
N PRO A 63 9.11 -30.00 -5.38
CA PRO A 63 10.00 -29.12 -6.14
C PRO A 63 9.58 -28.96 -7.61
N GLU A 64 9.01 -30.01 -8.19
CA GLU A 64 8.56 -30.07 -9.58
C GLU A 64 7.39 -29.13 -9.88
N ILE A 65 6.53 -28.84 -8.90
CA ILE A 65 5.45 -27.84 -9.04
C ILE A 65 5.97 -26.46 -8.64
N ARG A 66 6.72 -26.39 -7.53
CA ARG A 66 7.18 -25.11 -6.96
C ARG A 66 8.11 -24.35 -7.91
N ASN A 67 8.97 -25.06 -8.63
CA ASN A 67 9.98 -24.46 -9.50
C ASN A 67 9.55 -24.45 -10.97
N ASN A 68 8.42 -25.07 -11.32
CA ASN A 68 7.94 -25.07 -12.70
C ASN A 68 7.27 -23.73 -13.03
N PRO A 69 7.83 -22.93 -13.97
CA PRO A 69 7.30 -21.62 -14.33
C PRO A 69 5.89 -21.65 -14.91
N GLN A 70 5.43 -22.78 -15.46
CA GLN A 70 4.08 -22.91 -16.02
C GLN A 70 2.96 -22.77 -14.96
N PHE A 71 3.29 -22.92 -13.68
CA PHE A 71 2.34 -22.74 -12.57
C PHE A 71 2.45 -21.35 -11.91
N TRP A 72 3.25 -20.43 -12.47
CA TRP A 72 3.43 -19.09 -11.94
C TRP A 72 3.04 -18.00 -12.93
N ASP A 73 2.14 -17.13 -12.50
CA ASP A 73 1.81 -15.89 -13.21
C ASP A 73 2.63 -14.71 -12.69
N THR A 74 3.02 -13.83 -13.60
CA THR A 74 3.59 -12.54 -13.24
C THR A 74 2.46 -11.52 -13.16
N ARG A 75 2.31 -10.89 -11.98
CA ARG A 75 1.37 -9.78 -11.78
C ARG A 75 2.14 -8.48 -11.61
N GLU A 76 1.94 -7.56 -12.54
CA GLU A 76 2.42 -6.19 -12.40
C GLU A 76 1.51 -5.40 -11.43
N VAL A 77 2.13 -4.65 -10.51
CA VAL A 77 1.43 -3.82 -9.53
C VAL A 77 2.05 -2.42 -9.52
N THR A 78 1.33 -1.45 -10.07
CA THR A 78 1.72 -0.04 -10.05
C THR A 78 1.25 0.61 -8.75
N SER A 79 2.16 1.27 -8.03
CA SER A 79 1.83 1.95 -6.77
C SER A 79 2.35 3.39 -6.76
N VAL A 80 1.53 4.30 -6.21
CA VAL A 80 1.92 5.70 -6.04
C VAL A 80 2.67 5.84 -4.72
N VAL A 81 3.96 6.20 -4.80
CA VAL A 81 4.83 6.42 -3.64
C VAL A 81 5.01 7.91 -3.40
N LEU A 82 4.74 8.36 -2.18
CA LEU A 82 5.06 9.74 -1.78
C LEU A 82 6.51 9.79 -1.31
N ARG A 83 7.27 10.74 -1.86
CA ARG A 83 8.61 11.07 -1.36
C ARG A 83 8.61 12.50 -0.83
N LYS A 84 9.36 12.75 0.26
CA LYS A 84 9.60 14.11 0.71
C LYS A 84 10.51 14.79 -0.32
N VAL A 85 10.04 15.87 -0.92
CA VAL A 85 10.92 16.79 -1.64
C VAL A 85 11.73 17.54 -0.57
N GLY A 86 13.04 17.65 -0.75
CA GLY A 86 13.95 18.33 0.19
C GLY A 86 13.55 19.80 0.45
N ALA A 87 14.30 20.47 1.33
CA ALA A 87 13.99 21.84 1.74
C ALA A 87 13.92 22.80 0.53
N ARG A 88 12.69 23.21 0.18
CA ARG A 88 12.27 24.24 -0.78
C ARG A 88 12.69 24.05 -2.25
N GLY A 89 11.69 23.74 -3.07
CA GLY A 89 11.44 24.55 -4.26
C GLY A 89 12.19 24.19 -5.54
N ALA A 90 12.04 22.97 -6.04
CA ALA A 90 12.09 22.75 -7.47
C ALA A 90 10.97 21.76 -7.82
N LEU A 91 9.93 22.23 -8.51
CA LEU A 91 9.02 21.33 -9.21
C LEU A 91 9.88 20.63 -10.28
N PRO A 92 10.03 19.29 -10.26
CA PRO A 92 10.64 18.61 -11.40
C PRO A 92 9.74 18.83 -12.62
N THR A 93 10.31 19.37 -13.69
CA THR A 93 9.64 19.58 -14.97
C THR A 93 9.11 18.22 -15.47
N PRO A 94 7.92 18.14 -16.12
CA PRO A 94 7.29 16.87 -16.53
C PRO A 94 8.15 15.95 -17.42
N GLN A 95 9.28 16.44 -17.94
CA GLN A 95 10.21 15.71 -18.79
C GLN A 95 10.97 14.57 -18.06
N GLN A 96 11.09 14.58 -16.73
CA GLN A 96 11.88 13.55 -16.01
C GLN A 96 11.08 12.31 -15.58
N ALA A 97 9.76 12.27 -15.81
CA ALA A 97 8.92 11.11 -15.46
C ALA A 97 8.84 10.05 -16.57
N ALA A 98 9.42 10.31 -17.74
CA ALA A 98 9.35 9.44 -18.91
C ALA A 98 10.72 8.97 -19.37
N ASP A 99 11.45 8.23 -18.53
CA ASP A 99 12.42 7.26 -19.07
C ASP A 99 12.69 6.07 -18.13
N PRO A 100 11.97 4.95 -18.28
CA PRO A 100 12.37 3.67 -17.69
C PRO A 100 13.27 2.82 -18.62
N ARG A 101 13.77 3.34 -19.76
CA ARG A 101 14.64 2.61 -20.70
C ARG A 101 15.74 3.49 -21.32
N GLY A 102 16.67 3.96 -20.50
CA GLY A 102 17.97 4.46 -20.97
C GLY A 102 18.95 3.32 -21.19
N GLU A 103 18.83 2.67 -22.35
CA GLU A 103 19.67 1.56 -22.81
C GLU A 103 21.17 1.90 -22.86
N TRP A 104 21.97 0.86 -22.63
CA TRP A 104 23.37 0.77 -23.01
C TRP A 104 23.59 1.12 -24.49
N SER A 105 24.54 2.01 -24.75
CA SER A 105 25.38 2.01 -25.95
C SER A 105 26.67 2.72 -25.54
N GLY A 106 27.81 2.05 -25.36
CA GLY A 106 28.38 1.11 -26.33
C GLY A 106 29.35 1.88 -27.20
N SER A 107 30.57 2.07 -26.69
CA SER A 107 31.71 2.62 -27.41
C SER A 107 31.89 1.92 -28.76
N ARG A 108 32.05 2.68 -29.85
CA ARG A 108 32.81 2.21 -31.00
C ARG A 108 33.33 3.35 -31.88
N THR A 109 34.67 3.37 -31.94
CA THR A 109 35.58 3.84 -33.00
C THR A 109 35.57 5.31 -33.36
#